data_AF-A0A520HHI0-F1
#
_entry.id   AF-A0A520HHI0-F1
#
_cell.length_a   1.000
_cell.length_b   1.000
_cell.length_c   1.000
_cell.angle_alpha   90.00
_cell.angle_beta   90.00
_cell.angle_gamma   90.00
#
_symmetry.space_group_name_H-M   'P 1'
#
loop_
_entity.id
_entity.type
_entity.pdbx_description
1 polymer ?
#
loop_
_entity_poly.entity_id
_entity_poly.type
_entity_poly.pdbx_seq_one_letter_code
_entity_poly.pdbx_strand_id
1 'polypeptide(L)'
;VYTLAPGQWTDWVHDVRETLATGLVEELLMRLVLFRLLIRAFGVWPALVVSALFFGGAHLANPNSSYVAALAIAVEAGLMLAAFYLLTGRIWMSVGVHAAWNFAQGAIFGARVSGQAGTGSLFVSAPVPGSSVALSGGAFGPEASLPAVVIGLAIFLIVLRAARRAQPGLWESGAAGPERGQPVEATA
;
A
#
# COMPACT_ATOMS: atom_id res chain seq x y z
N VAL A 1 -4.46 -19.23 14.32
CA VAL A 1 -3.88 -19.28 12.96
C VAL A 1 -2.38 -19.05 12.94
N TYR A 2 -1.84 -18.24 13.87
CA TYR A 2 -0.41 -18.09 14.11
C TYR A 2 -0.02 -18.61 15.49
N THR A 3 1.22 -19.10 15.63
CA THR A 3 1.91 -19.19 16.92
C THR A 3 2.57 -17.85 17.23
N LEU A 4 2.73 -17.55 18.52
CA LEU A 4 3.41 -16.34 18.98
C LEU A 4 4.29 -16.72 20.17
N ALA A 5 5.56 -16.35 20.13
CA ALA A 5 6.52 -16.56 21.20
C ALA A 5 7.35 -15.28 21.42
N PRO A 6 7.90 -15.06 22.63
CA PRO A 6 8.86 -13.97 22.85
C PRO A 6 10.04 -14.08 21.90
N GLY A 7 10.41 -12.97 21.28
CA GLY A 7 11.57 -12.85 20.41
C GLY A 7 12.77 -12.21 21.10
N GLN A 8 13.87 -12.11 20.36
CA GLN A 8 15.02 -11.28 20.74
C GLN A 8 15.08 -10.09 19.80
N TRP A 9 14.91 -8.89 20.36
CA TRP A 9 14.87 -7.65 19.61
C TRP A 9 16.00 -6.73 20.04
N THR A 10 17.14 -6.86 19.36
CA THR A 10 18.37 -6.13 19.70
C THR A 10 18.66 -4.97 18.75
N ASP A 11 18.05 -4.95 17.55
CA ASP A 11 18.32 -3.96 16.50
C ASP A 11 17.06 -3.17 16.07
N TRP A 12 16.25 -2.75 17.04
CA TRP A 12 15.00 -2.01 16.76
C TRP A 12 15.23 -0.70 15.98
N VAL A 13 16.41 -0.09 16.11
CA VAL A 13 16.78 1.11 15.35
C VAL A 13 16.92 0.79 13.86
N HIS A 14 17.44 -0.39 13.51
CA HIS A 14 17.45 -0.89 12.13
C HIS A 14 16.03 -1.02 11.57
N ASP A 15 15.12 -1.60 12.33
CA ASP A 15 13.76 -1.83 11.82
C ASP A 15 13.00 -0.51 11.63
N VAL A 16 13.20 0.48 12.51
CA VAL A 16 12.63 1.82 12.32
C VAL A 16 13.19 2.47 11.05
N ARG A 17 14.51 2.45 10.83
CA ARG A 17 15.10 3.07 9.61
C ARG A 17 14.66 2.34 8.35
N GLU A 18 14.60 1.01 8.37
CA GLU A 18 14.24 0.20 7.21
C GLU A 18 12.78 0.42 6.82
N THR A 19 11.86 0.30 7.77
CA THR A 19 10.42 0.47 7.50
C THR A 19 10.06 1.88 7.03
N LEU A 20 10.72 2.91 7.59
CA LEU A 20 10.59 4.28 7.09
C LEU A 20 11.18 4.45 5.68
N ALA A 21 12.34 3.85 5.40
CA ALA A 21 12.97 3.93 4.09
C ALA A 21 12.12 3.22 3.02
N THR A 22 11.66 2.00 3.29
CA THR A 22 10.77 1.22 2.41
C THR A 22 9.49 2.00 2.15
N GLY A 23 8.78 2.43 3.21
CA GLY A 23 7.58 3.24 3.07
C GLY A 23 7.84 4.53 2.28
N LEU A 24 8.96 5.24 2.52
CA LEU A 24 9.26 6.46 1.78
C LEU A 24 9.52 6.19 0.29
N VAL A 25 10.39 5.23 -0.03
CA VAL A 25 10.81 4.95 -1.41
C VAL A 25 9.65 4.41 -2.24
N GLU A 26 8.92 3.43 -1.71
CA GLU A 26 7.79 2.84 -2.42
C GLU A 26 6.69 3.87 -2.63
N GLU A 27 6.30 4.64 -1.60
CA GLU A 27 5.26 5.65 -1.76
C GLU A 27 5.69 6.80 -2.67
N LEU A 28 6.96 7.19 -2.68
CA LEU A 28 7.47 8.22 -3.59
C LEU A 28 7.29 7.77 -5.05
N LEU A 29 7.75 6.56 -5.39
CA LEU A 29 7.65 6.03 -6.74
C LEU A 29 6.19 5.78 -7.14
N MET A 30 5.42 5.18 -6.24
CA MET A 30 4.07 4.74 -6.56
C MET A 30 3.08 5.90 -6.58
N ARG A 31 3.16 6.83 -5.62
CA ARG A 31 2.15 7.89 -5.45
C ARG A 31 2.57 9.17 -6.13
N LEU A 32 3.83 9.58 -5.98
CA LEU A 32 4.31 10.86 -6.53
C LEU A 32 4.68 10.78 -8.01
N VAL A 33 5.22 9.65 -8.46
CA VAL A 33 5.58 9.43 -9.87
C VAL A 33 4.44 8.74 -10.61
N LEU A 34 4.18 7.46 -10.35
CA LEU A 34 3.23 6.68 -11.16
C LEU A 34 1.79 7.19 -11.04
N PHE A 35 1.21 7.14 -9.83
CA PHE A 35 -0.21 7.44 -9.61
C PHE A 35 -0.56 8.88 -9.97
N ARG A 36 0.27 9.86 -9.57
CA ARG A 36 0.05 11.28 -9.90
C ARG A 36 0.04 11.55 -11.40
N LEU A 37 0.94 10.91 -12.16
CA LEU A 37 0.97 11.06 -13.62
C LEU A 37 -0.26 10.39 -14.26
N LEU A 38 -0.65 9.21 -13.78
CA LEU A 38 -1.84 8.51 -14.26
C LEU A 38 -3.12 9.30 -13.97
N ILE A 39 -3.26 9.93 -12.80
CA ILE A 39 -4.42 10.79 -12.49
C ILE A 39 -4.51 11.94 -13.51
N ARG A 40 -3.38 12.58 -13.82
CA ARG A 40 -3.34 13.70 -14.77
C ARG A 40 -3.67 13.28 -16.20
N ALA A 41 -3.27 12.08 -16.60
CA ALA A 41 -3.45 11.62 -17.96
C ALA A 41 -4.82 10.95 -18.19
N PHE A 42 -5.33 10.21 -17.20
CA PHE A 42 -6.46 9.30 -17.37
C PHE A 42 -7.54 9.44 -16.30
N GLY A 43 -7.36 10.32 -15.32
CA GLY A 43 -8.27 10.48 -14.19
C GLY A 43 -8.06 9.44 -13.08
N VAL A 44 -8.87 9.57 -12.02
CA VAL A 44 -8.67 8.84 -10.76
C VAL A 44 -8.87 7.33 -10.91
N TRP A 45 -9.90 6.89 -11.65
CA TRP A 45 -10.25 5.46 -11.70
C TRP A 45 -9.22 4.59 -12.41
N PRO A 46 -8.75 4.92 -13.64
CA PRO A 46 -7.69 4.14 -14.28
C PRO A 46 -6.40 4.21 -13.47
N ALA A 47 -6.08 5.37 -12.88
CA ALA A 47 -4.91 5.52 -12.03
C ALA A 47 -4.94 4.58 -10.82
N LEU A 48 -6.09 4.43 -10.15
CA LEU A 48 -6.24 3.55 -8.99
C LEU A 48 -5.98 2.10 -9.36
N VAL A 49 -6.62 1.62 -10.44
CA VAL A 49 -6.48 0.23 -10.89
C VAL A 49 -5.04 -0.06 -11.31
N VAL A 50 -4.46 0.79 -12.17
CA VAL A 50 -3.12 0.54 -12.73
C VAL A 50 -2.04 0.65 -11.66
N SER A 51 -2.09 1.68 -10.79
CA SER A 51 -1.09 1.83 -9.73
C SER A 51 -1.16 0.70 -8.69
N ALA A 52 -2.37 0.26 -8.31
CA ALA A 52 -2.54 -0.87 -7.40
C ALA A 52 -2.00 -2.17 -7.99
N LEU A 53 -2.31 -2.46 -9.26
CA LEU A 53 -1.80 -3.65 -9.93
C LEU A 53 -0.27 -3.61 -10.11
N PHE A 54 0.30 -2.44 -10.39
CA PHE A 54 1.75 -2.29 -10.47
C PHE A 54 2.41 -2.51 -9.10
N PHE A 55 1.81 -1.98 -8.03
CA PHE A 55 2.28 -2.18 -6.66
C PHE A 55 2.28 -3.66 -6.27
N GLY A 56 1.16 -4.36 -6.44
CA GLY A 56 1.08 -5.80 -6.19
C GLY A 56 1.96 -6.62 -7.14
N GLY A 57 2.06 -6.22 -8.41
CA GLY A 57 2.90 -6.87 -9.40
C GLY A 57 4.39 -6.81 -9.07
N ALA A 58 4.87 -5.69 -8.52
CA ALA A 58 6.25 -5.56 -8.05
C ALA A 58 6.59 -6.59 -6.96
N HIS A 59 5.61 -7.00 -6.15
CA HIS A 59 5.76 -7.99 -5.09
C HIS A 59 5.80 -9.44 -5.61
N LEU A 60 5.62 -9.69 -6.91
CA LEU A 60 5.83 -11.02 -7.49
C LEU A 60 7.30 -11.46 -7.47
N ALA A 61 8.24 -10.50 -7.42
CA ALA A 61 9.66 -10.78 -7.31
C ALA A 61 10.08 -11.23 -5.90
N ASN A 62 9.19 -11.14 -4.92
CA ASN A 62 9.49 -11.44 -3.53
C ASN A 62 9.49 -12.94 -3.23
N PRO A 63 10.24 -13.39 -2.20
CA PRO A 63 10.21 -14.77 -1.75
C PRO A 63 8.78 -15.23 -1.39
N ASN A 64 8.44 -16.48 -1.72
CA ASN A 64 7.14 -17.08 -1.40
C ASN A 64 5.93 -16.35 -2.01
N SER A 65 6.14 -15.46 -2.97
CA SER A 65 5.07 -14.74 -3.64
C SER A 65 4.26 -15.65 -4.58
N SER A 66 3.04 -15.21 -4.87
CA SER A 66 2.10 -15.86 -5.80
C SER A 66 1.20 -14.81 -6.41
N TYR A 67 0.47 -15.14 -7.49
CA TYR A 67 -0.52 -14.21 -8.05
C TYR A 67 -1.61 -13.82 -7.05
N VAL A 68 -1.95 -14.71 -6.10
CA VAL A 68 -2.89 -14.41 -5.03
C VAL A 68 -2.30 -13.41 -4.04
N ALA A 69 -1.04 -13.59 -3.64
CA ALA A 69 -0.35 -12.66 -2.75
C ALA A 69 -0.18 -11.27 -3.39
N ALA A 70 0.20 -11.23 -4.67
CA ALA A 70 0.31 -9.99 -5.43
C ALA A 70 -1.03 -9.26 -5.55
N LEU A 71 -2.12 -9.99 -5.82
CA LEU A 71 -3.46 -9.40 -5.86
C LEU A 71 -3.92 -8.93 -4.46
N ALA A 72 -3.58 -9.67 -3.40
CA ALA A 72 -3.84 -9.25 -2.04
C ALA A 72 -3.14 -7.92 -1.72
N ILE A 73 -1.83 -7.82 -1.98
CA ILE A 73 -1.04 -6.58 -1.83
C ILE A 73 -1.61 -5.43 -2.65
N ALA A 74 -2.00 -5.68 -3.90
CA ALA A 74 -2.61 -4.66 -4.76
C ALA A 74 -3.85 -4.04 -4.11
N VAL A 75 -4.69 -4.86 -3.47
CA VAL A 75 -5.91 -4.38 -2.81
C VAL A 75 -5.60 -3.78 -1.44
N GLU A 76 -4.94 -4.53 -0.58
CA GLU A 76 -4.82 -4.23 0.83
C GLU A 76 -3.87 -3.07 1.11
N ALA A 77 -2.78 -2.96 0.34
CA ALA A 77 -1.82 -1.86 0.44
C ALA A 77 -1.93 -0.91 -0.77
N GLY A 78 -1.97 -1.43 -2.00
CA GLY A 78 -1.98 -0.63 -3.23
C GLY A 78 -3.10 0.41 -3.27
N LEU A 79 -4.36 -0.06 -3.18
CA LEU A 79 -5.54 0.82 -3.15
C LEU A 79 -5.62 1.66 -1.88
N MET A 80 -5.42 1.03 -0.71
CA MET A 80 -5.50 1.71 0.59
C MET A 80 -4.56 2.93 0.67
N LEU A 81 -3.29 2.74 0.34
CA LEU A 81 -2.29 3.80 0.42
C LEU A 81 -2.48 4.87 -0.67
N ALA A 82 -3.02 4.48 -1.83
CA ALA A 82 -3.44 5.45 -2.85
C ALA A 82 -4.61 6.34 -2.37
N ALA A 83 -5.55 5.79 -1.59
CA ALA A 83 -6.65 6.58 -1.03
C ALA A 83 -6.17 7.63 0.00
N PHE A 84 -5.16 7.32 0.81
CA PHE A 84 -4.56 8.34 1.70
C PHE A 84 -3.91 9.50 0.92
N TYR A 85 -3.29 9.19 -0.22
CA TYR A 85 -2.79 10.23 -1.13
C TYR A 85 -3.93 11.05 -1.73
N LEU A 86 -5.02 10.42 -2.18
CA LEU A 86 -6.20 11.13 -2.69
C LEU A 86 -6.84 12.05 -1.63
N LEU A 87 -6.84 11.62 -0.36
CA LEU A 87 -7.42 12.40 0.73
C LEU A 87 -6.60 13.66 1.05
N THR A 88 -5.27 13.55 1.01
CA THR A 88 -4.36 14.60 1.54
C THR A 88 -3.60 15.36 0.46
N GLY A 89 -3.52 14.84 -0.76
CA GLY A 89 -2.65 15.36 -1.83
C GLY A 89 -1.15 15.26 -1.53
N ARG A 90 -0.76 14.51 -0.49
CA ARG A 90 0.61 14.40 0.03
C ARG A 90 0.92 12.94 0.35
N ILE A 91 2.20 12.55 0.28
CA ILE A 91 2.60 11.15 0.52
C ILE A 91 2.74 10.79 1.99
N TRP A 92 2.89 11.77 2.89
CA TRP A 92 3.30 11.52 4.28
C TRP A 92 2.34 10.59 5.05
N MET A 93 1.04 10.67 4.77
CA MET A 93 0.07 9.75 5.38
C MET A 93 0.25 8.32 4.85
N SER A 94 0.43 8.15 3.54
CA SER A 94 0.72 6.86 2.94
C SER A 94 2.04 6.29 3.47
N VAL A 95 3.11 7.10 3.54
CA VAL A 95 4.42 6.70 4.08
C VAL A 95 4.30 6.25 5.53
N GLY A 96 3.62 7.04 6.37
CA GLY A 96 3.46 6.73 7.79
C GLY A 96 2.67 5.45 8.02
N VAL A 97 1.55 5.25 7.31
CA VAL A 97 0.74 4.03 7.43
C VAL A 97 1.49 2.81 6.91
N HIS A 98 2.19 2.94 5.78
CA HIS A 98 2.98 1.86 5.20
C HIS A 98 4.10 1.44 6.17
N ALA A 99 4.92 2.40 6.63
CA ALA A 99 5.98 2.12 7.59
C ALA A 99 5.43 1.52 8.89
N ALA A 100 4.32 2.05 9.42
CA ALA A 100 3.69 1.53 10.63
C ALA A 100 3.19 0.09 10.46
N TRP A 101 2.63 -0.25 9.29
CA TRP A 101 2.20 -1.61 8.97
C TRP A 101 3.37 -2.58 8.96
N ASN A 102 4.41 -2.26 8.19
CA ASN A 102 5.62 -3.07 8.09
C ASN A 102 6.29 -3.24 9.46
N PHE A 103 6.37 -2.17 10.25
CA PHE A 103 6.96 -2.19 11.59
C PHE A 103 6.14 -3.05 12.55
N ALA A 104 4.82 -2.90 12.56
CA ALA A 104 3.96 -3.72 13.40
C ALA A 104 4.07 -5.21 13.02
N GLN A 105 3.99 -5.54 11.73
CA GLN A 105 4.02 -6.92 11.28
C GLN A 105 5.39 -7.57 11.49
N GLY A 106 6.46 -6.92 11.06
CA GLY A 106 7.82 -7.44 11.12
C GLY A 106 8.46 -7.26 12.49
N ALA A 107 8.66 -6.01 12.92
CA ALA A 107 9.45 -5.74 14.13
C ALA A 107 8.70 -6.10 15.42
N ILE A 108 7.39 -5.84 15.50
CA ILE A 108 6.61 -6.19 16.70
C ILE A 108 6.22 -7.67 16.68
N PHE A 109 5.54 -8.14 15.64
CA PHE A 109 4.97 -9.50 15.61
C PHE A 109 5.88 -10.57 14.97
N GLY A 110 7.02 -10.21 14.39
CA GLY A 110 7.96 -11.16 13.78
C GLY A 110 7.37 -11.96 12.63
N ALA A 111 6.26 -11.50 12.06
CA ALA A 111 5.68 -12.09 10.87
C ALA A 111 6.50 -11.65 9.65
N ARG A 112 6.43 -12.47 8.59
CA ARG A 112 7.02 -12.07 7.31
C ARG A 112 6.33 -10.82 6.79
N VAL A 113 7.12 -9.84 6.37
CA VAL A 113 6.67 -8.66 5.65
C VAL A 113 6.90 -8.96 4.19
N SER A 114 5.84 -9.01 3.38
CA SER A 114 5.89 -9.17 1.94
C SER A 114 6.72 -10.36 1.43
N GLY A 115 6.74 -11.45 2.22
CA GLY A 115 7.51 -12.66 1.94
C GLY A 115 8.92 -12.67 2.55
N GLN A 116 9.44 -11.52 2.97
CA GLN A 116 10.74 -11.37 3.61
C GLN A 116 10.68 -11.77 5.09
N ALA A 117 11.70 -12.50 5.54
CA ALA A 117 11.90 -12.79 6.95
C ALA A 117 12.79 -11.71 7.57
N GLY A 118 12.43 -11.22 8.76
CA GLY A 118 13.26 -10.30 9.55
C GLY A 118 14.44 -11.00 10.23
N THR A 119 15.39 -10.20 10.72
CA THR A 119 16.59 -10.67 11.44
C THR A 119 16.45 -10.64 12.96
N GLY A 120 15.38 -10.03 13.48
CA GLY A 120 15.01 -9.92 14.89
C GLY A 120 13.61 -9.29 15.05
N SER A 121 12.97 -9.46 16.21
CA SER A 121 11.63 -8.92 16.49
C SER A 121 11.25 -9.09 17.98
N LEU A 122 10.28 -8.30 18.45
CA LEU A 122 9.77 -8.39 19.82
C LEU A 122 9.09 -9.73 20.09
N PHE A 123 8.30 -10.20 19.13
CA PHE A 123 7.73 -11.54 19.11
C PHE A 123 8.12 -12.24 17.83
N VAL A 124 8.24 -13.56 17.87
CA VAL A 124 8.37 -14.40 16.67
C VAL A 124 7.03 -15.07 16.42
N SER A 125 6.54 -14.98 15.18
CA SER A 125 5.30 -15.62 14.77
C SER A 125 5.47 -16.44 13.49
N ALA A 126 4.73 -17.55 13.43
CA ALA A 126 4.66 -18.38 12.23
C ALA A 126 3.24 -18.94 12.08
N PRO A 127 2.78 -19.19 10.84
CA PRO A 127 1.53 -19.91 10.63
C PRO A 127 1.56 -21.26 11.35
N VAL A 128 0.47 -21.59 12.06
CA VAL A 128 0.32 -22.93 12.65
C VAL A 128 0.32 -23.95 11.51
N PRO A 129 1.09 -25.06 11.60
CA PRO A 129 1.10 -26.10 10.58
C PRO A 129 -0.33 -26.58 10.26
N GLY A 130 -0.68 -26.67 8.97
CA GLY A 130 -2.02 -27.06 8.50
C GLY A 130 -3.10 -25.98 8.64
N SER A 131 -2.76 -24.77 9.12
CA SER A 131 -3.71 -23.66 9.15
C SER A 131 -4.08 -23.16 7.76
N SER A 132 -5.30 -22.62 7.62
CA SER A 132 -5.80 -22.07 6.37
C SER A 132 -4.89 -20.96 5.83
N VAL A 133 -4.40 -21.13 4.60
CA VAL A 133 -3.62 -20.10 3.88
C VAL A 133 -4.44 -18.82 3.69
N ALA A 134 -5.76 -18.93 3.50
CA ALA A 134 -6.62 -17.75 3.40
C ALA A 134 -6.66 -16.94 4.71
N LEU A 135 -6.43 -17.56 5.87
CA LEU A 135 -6.42 -16.84 7.14
C LEU A 135 -5.01 -16.46 7.60
N SER A 136 -3.98 -17.19 7.17
CA SER A 136 -2.60 -16.94 7.59
C SER A 136 -1.78 -16.16 6.57
N GLY A 137 -2.14 -16.22 5.29
CA GLY A 137 -1.29 -15.80 4.18
C GLY A 137 -0.09 -16.72 3.92
N GLY A 138 -0.03 -17.87 4.60
CA GLY A 138 0.96 -18.93 4.38
C GLY A 138 2.40 -18.44 4.50
N ALA A 139 3.26 -18.90 3.57
CA ALA A 139 4.67 -18.58 3.57
C ALA A 139 4.99 -17.13 3.15
N PHE A 140 4.03 -16.41 2.55
CA PHE A 140 4.20 -14.99 2.21
C PHE A 140 4.05 -14.09 3.46
N GLY A 141 3.15 -14.47 4.36
CA GLY A 141 2.86 -13.72 5.58
C GLY A 141 1.47 -13.09 5.59
N PRO A 142 1.08 -12.39 6.67
CA PRO A 142 -0.29 -11.94 6.91
C PRO A 142 -0.91 -11.07 5.79
N GLU A 143 -0.09 -10.35 5.02
CA GLU A 143 -0.53 -9.50 3.90
C GLU A 143 -1.23 -10.28 2.77
N ALA A 144 -0.88 -11.57 2.59
CA ALA A 144 -1.57 -12.45 1.64
C ALA A 144 -2.86 -13.07 2.21
N SER A 145 -3.27 -12.68 3.42
CA SER A 145 -4.45 -13.23 4.09
C SER A 145 -5.73 -12.46 3.76
N LEU A 146 -6.85 -13.17 3.75
CA LEU A 146 -8.18 -12.59 3.59
C LEU A 146 -8.50 -11.52 4.66
N PRO A 147 -8.15 -11.69 5.95
CA PRO A 147 -8.29 -10.60 6.93
C PRO A 147 -7.60 -9.31 6.52
N ALA A 148 -6.34 -9.38 6.04
CA ALA A 148 -5.59 -8.20 5.59
C ALA A 148 -6.28 -7.53 4.40
N VAL A 149 -6.69 -8.32 3.39
CA VAL A 149 -7.47 -7.85 2.24
C VAL A 149 -8.77 -7.15 2.64
N VAL A 150 -9.54 -7.73 3.56
CA VAL A 150 -10.81 -7.14 4.03
C VAL A 150 -10.57 -5.83 4.77
N ILE A 151 -9.56 -5.78 5.65
CA ILE A 151 -9.22 -4.57 6.42
C ILE A 151 -8.73 -3.46 5.47
N GLY A 152 -7.76 -3.76 4.61
CA GLY A 152 -7.23 -2.79 3.65
C GLY A 152 -8.30 -2.28 2.68
N LEU A 153 -9.19 -3.16 2.19
CA LEU A 153 -10.32 -2.76 1.36
C LEU A 153 -11.33 -1.88 2.12
N ALA A 154 -11.63 -2.20 3.38
CA ALA A 154 -12.53 -1.39 4.19
C ALA A 154 -11.96 0.01 4.43
N ILE A 155 -10.68 0.11 4.79
CA ILE A 155 -9.97 1.39 4.96
C ILE A 155 -9.98 2.16 3.64
N PHE A 156 -9.63 1.50 2.53
CA PHE A 156 -9.69 2.10 1.20
C PHE A 156 -11.06 2.73 0.91
N LEU A 157 -12.15 1.99 1.11
CA LEU A 157 -13.50 2.49 0.81
C LEU A 157 -13.90 3.67 1.70
N ILE A 158 -13.56 3.62 3.00
CA ILE A 158 -13.83 4.70 3.96
C ILE A 158 -13.05 5.97 3.56
N VAL A 159 -11.75 5.82 3.31
CA VAL A 159 -10.85 6.94 2.97
C VAL A 159 -11.20 7.50 1.59
N LEU A 160 -11.51 6.66 0.62
CA LEU A 160 -11.96 7.08 -0.71
C LEU A 160 -13.24 7.91 -0.61
N ARG A 161 -14.21 7.48 0.21
CA ARG A 161 -15.44 8.27 0.45
C ARG A 161 -15.11 9.62 1.07
N ALA A 162 -14.18 9.69 2.03
CA ALA A 162 -13.74 10.95 2.61
C ALA A 162 -13.03 11.84 1.58
N ALA A 163 -12.13 11.27 0.76
CA ALA A 163 -11.41 11.99 -0.29
C ALA A 163 -12.35 12.59 -1.33
N ARG A 164 -13.37 11.83 -1.77
CA ARG A 164 -14.39 12.32 -2.72
C ARG A 164 -15.18 13.52 -2.19
N ARG A 165 -15.41 13.58 -0.87
CA ARG A 165 -16.09 14.71 -0.23
C ARG A 165 -15.16 15.90 -0.07
N ALA A 166 -13.88 15.66 0.25
CA ALA A 166 -12.90 16.70 0.49
C ALA A 166 -12.37 17.35 -0.81
N GLN A 167 -12.39 16.65 -1.94
CA GLN A 167 -11.71 17.05 -3.18
C GLN A 167 -12.55 16.82 -4.46
N PRO A 168 -13.85 17.20 -4.53
CA PRO A 168 -14.76 16.80 -5.62
C PRO A 168 -14.24 17.10 -7.03
N GLY A 169 -13.56 18.24 -7.24
CA GLY A 169 -13.01 18.65 -8.54
C GLY A 169 -11.95 17.71 -9.13
N LEU A 170 -11.30 16.87 -8.30
CA LEU A 170 -10.34 15.86 -8.80
C LEU A 170 -11.03 14.76 -9.63
N TRP A 171 -12.32 14.48 -9.35
CA TRP A 171 -13.10 13.50 -10.09
C TRP A 171 -13.75 14.11 -11.35
N GLU A 172 -13.97 15.42 -11.36
CA GLU A 172 -14.62 16.16 -12.46
C GLU A 172 -13.61 16.54 -13.56
N SER A 173 -12.39 16.91 -13.17
CA SER A 173 -11.31 17.30 -14.09
C SER A 173 -10.82 16.17 -15.02
N GLY A 174 -11.08 14.91 -14.70
CA GLY A 174 -10.80 13.78 -15.60
C GLY A 174 -11.84 13.60 -16.73
N ALA A 175 -13.00 14.25 -16.63
CA ALA A 175 -14.06 14.20 -17.65
C ALA A 175 -13.94 15.33 -18.68
N ALA A 176 -13.30 16.45 -18.32
CA ALA A 176 -12.92 17.49 -19.26
C ALA A 176 -11.61 17.06 -19.95
N GLY A 177 -11.71 16.58 -21.19
CA GLY A 177 -10.54 16.43 -22.06
C GLY A 177 -9.73 17.73 -22.12
N PRO A 178 -8.46 17.69 -22.55
CA PRO A 178 -7.55 18.82 -22.45
C PRO A 178 -8.22 20.07 -23.00
N GLU A 179 -8.47 21.06 -22.13
CA GLU A 179 -9.03 22.32 -22.56
C GLU A 179 -8.10 22.89 -23.63
N ARG A 180 -8.62 22.94 -24.86
CA ARG A 180 -8.03 23.69 -25.95
C ARG A 180 -7.77 25.09 -25.41
N GLY A 181 -6.52 25.52 -25.53
CA GLY A 181 -6.04 26.81 -25.05
C GLY A 181 -7.03 27.91 -25.35
N GLN A 182 -7.34 28.71 -24.33
CA GLN A 182 -8.07 29.94 -24.55
C GLN A 182 -7.30 30.80 -25.55
N PRO A 183 -7.98 31.44 -26.52
CA PRO A 183 -7.30 32.38 -27.41
C PRO A 183 -6.71 33.48 -26.54
N VAL A 184 -5.41 33.70 -26.66
CA VAL A 184 -4.80 34.94 -26.17
C VAL A 184 -5.45 36.06 -26.97
N GLU A 185 -6.38 36.78 -26.34
CA GLU A 185 -6.87 38.05 -26.88
C GLU A 185 -5.68 39.00 -26.93
N ALA A 186 -5.10 39.11 -28.12
CA ALA A 186 -4.17 40.18 -28.45
C ALA A 186 -4.95 41.49 -28.34
N THR A 187 -4.77 42.17 -27.22
CA THR A 187 -5.16 43.57 -27.11
C THR A 187 -4.10 44.40 -27.82
N ALA A 188 -4.60 45.25 -28.73
CA ALA A 188 -3.87 46.09 -29.67
C ALA A 188 -3.13 47.26 -29.01
#